data_AF-A0A9Q1L4M4-F1
#
_entry.id   AF-A0A9Q1L4M4-F1
#
_cell.length_a   1.000
_cell.length_b   1.000
_cell.length_c   1.000
_cell.angle_alpha   90.00
_cell.angle_beta   90.00
_cell.angle_gamma   90.00
#
_symmetry.space_group_name_H-M   'P 1'
#
loop_
_entity.id
_entity.type
_entity.pdbx_description
1 polymer ?
#
loop_
_entity_poly.entity_id
_entity_poly.type
_entity_poly.pdbx_seq_one_letter_code
_entity_poly.pdbx_strand_id
1 'polypeptide(L)'
;MIILPFHKHPRLDGHLKKTRADLRHVNRRVFQHAPCSVGILVDRGLGGTAHVSASNVDFSITALFFSGHDDREALAYGVRIAEHPGISLVVVRCIVDPEVTGKSVKVEMNNNSTSPEARSEDEEFLADVKHKSSMDGSIKFEERIVKDVQGTIETIREYNRCNLFLVGRMLEGQVVVALDKKVTALN
;
A
#
# COMPACT_ATOMS: atom_id res chain seq x y z
N MET A 1 15.47 -1.81 1.55
CA MET A 1 14.14 -1.99 2.15
C MET A 1 14.16 -3.01 3.30
N ILE A 2 13.37 -2.80 4.35
CA ILE A 2 13.10 -3.74 5.46
C ILE A 2 11.63 -4.16 5.39
N ILE A 3 11.33 -5.45 5.56
CA ILE A 3 9.95 -5.96 5.71
C ILE A 3 9.66 -6.27 7.18
N LEU A 4 8.55 -5.74 7.69
CA LEU A 4 8.07 -6.00 9.03
C LEU A 4 6.73 -6.73 9.02
N PRO A 5 6.57 -7.81 9.80
CA PRO A 5 5.24 -8.39 10.00
C PRO A 5 4.37 -7.43 10.82
N PHE A 6 3.08 -7.40 10.55
CA PHE A 6 2.14 -6.63 11.34
C PHE A 6 1.99 -7.24 12.74
N HIS A 7 2.03 -6.39 13.77
CA HIS A 7 2.09 -6.84 15.15
C HIS A 7 0.78 -7.47 15.66
N LYS A 8 -0.30 -7.47 14.86
CA LYS A 8 -1.58 -8.15 15.14
C LYS A 8 -1.77 -9.31 14.17
N HIS A 9 -2.30 -10.41 14.70
CA HIS A 9 -2.55 -11.63 13.92
C HIS A 9 -4.04 -11.76 13.60
N PRO A 10 -4.43 -12.39 12.49
CA PRO A 10 -5.82 -12.64 12.17
C PRO A 10 -6.46 -13.59 13.21
N ARG A 11 -7.72 -13.33 13.53
CA ARG A 11 -8.64 -14.23 14.24
C ARG A 11 -9.37 -15.08 13.22
N LEU A 12 -9.99 -16.16 13.71
CA LEU A 12 -10.88 -17.02 12.92
C LEU A 12 -12.09 -16.26 12.33
N ASP A 13 -12.49 -15.13 12.95
CA ASP A 13 -13.56 -14.25 12.46
C ASP A 13 -13.07 -13.19 11.43
N GLY A 14 -11.79 -13.24 11.03
CA GLY A 14 -11.17 -12.28 10.11
C GLY A 14 -10.78 -10.93 10.74
N HIS A 15 -11.10 -10.68 12.01
CA HIS A 15 -10.61 -9.51 12.75
C HIS A 15 -9.18 -9.73 13.27
N LEU A 16 -8.44 -8.67 13.57
CA LEU A 16 -7.08 -8.80 14.11
C LEU A 16 -7.09 -8.98 15.64
N LYS A 17 -6.43 -10.04 16.15
CA LYS A 17 -6.27 -10.45 17.56
C LYS A 17 -5.14 -9.68 18.27
N LYS A 18 -5.01 -9.91 19.59
CA LYS A 18 -4.10 -9.21 20.52
C LYS A 18 -2.69 -9.06 19.93
N THR A 19 -2.18 -7.84 20.07
CA THR A 19 -0.83 -7.42 19.70
C THR A 19 0.23 -8.27 20.40
N ARG A 20 1.18 -8.79 19.65
CA ARG A 20 2.48 -9.22 20.18
C ARG A 20 3.26 -7.97 20.59
N ALA A 21 3.32 -7.69 21.90
CA ALA A 21 3.85 -6.43 22.42
C ALA A 21 5.34 -6.22 22.09
N ASP A 22 6.09 -7.31 22.03
CA ASP A 22 7.46 -7.42 21.54
C ASP A 22 7.58 -6.94 20.08
N LEU A 23 6.78 -7.51 19.17
CA LEU A 23 6.78 -7.13 17.75
C LEU A 23 6.38 -5.66 17.57
N ARG A 24 5.39 -5.17 18.32
CA ARG A 24 5.01 -3.75 18.25
C ARG A 24 6.18 -2.83 18.63
N HIS A 25 6.95 -3.19 19.65
CA HIS A 25 8.08 -2.37 20.10
C HIS A 25 9.22 -2.36 19.07
N VAL A 26 9.51 -3.52 18.47
CA VAL A 26 10.47 -3.63 17.36
C VAL A 26 10.00 -2.80 16.17
N ASN A 27 8.75 -3.00 15.71
CA ASN A 27 8.22 -2.26 14.56
C ASN A 27 8.28 -0.75 14.78
N ARG A 28 7.93 -0.27 15.97
CA ARG A 28 8.04 1.17 16.31
C ARG A 28 9.47 1.68 16.22
N ARG A 29 10.44 0.92 16.75
CA ARG A 29 11.86 1.32 16.68
C ARG A 29 12.36 1.36 15.25
N VAL A 30 12.01 0.37 14.43
CA VAL A 30 12.36 0.33 13.01
C VAL A 30 11.74 1.50 12.27
N PHE A 31 10.45 1.79 12.51
CA PHE A 31 9.79 2.95 11.87
C PHE A 31 10.49 4.27 12.18
N GLN A 32 10.97 4.45 13.41
CA GLN A 32 11.61 5.69 13.86
C GLN A 32 13.06 5.86 13.37
N HIS A 33 13.80 4.78 13.11
CA HIS A 33 15.26 4.86 12.91
C HIS A 33 15.77 4.21 11.63
N ALA A 34 14.93 3.48 10.88
CA ALA A 34 15.41 2.80 9.67
C ALA A 34 15.86 3.82 8.63
N PRO A 35 17.13 3.75 8.15
CA PRO A 35 17.69 4.65 7.15
C PRO A 35 17.28 4.27 5.72
N CYS A 36 16.31 3.37 5.58
CA CYS A 36 15.85 2.83 4.31
C CYS A 36 14.33 2.65 4.35
N SER A 37 13.77 2.31 3.20
CA SER A 37 12.35 2.08 3.04
C SER A 37 11.85 0.88 3.85
N VAL A 38 10.65 0.98 4.40
CA VAL A 38 10.07 -0.07 5.24
C VAL A 38 8.71 -0.46 4.69
N GLY A 39 8.53 -1.77 4.42
CA GLY A 39 7.24 -2.35 4.07
C GLY A 39 6.63 -3.09 5.26
N ILE A 40 5.30 -3.05 5.37
CA ILE A 40 4.52 -3.73 6.39
C ILE A 40 3.74 -4.84 5.73
N LEU A 41 3.93 -6.06 6.25
CA LEU A 41 3.27 -7.28 5.81
C LEU A 41 2.17 -7.62 6.81
N VAL A 42 0.91 -7.45 6.41
CA VAL A 42 -0.25 -7.85 7.24
C VAL A 42 -0.67 -9.25 6.82
N ASP A 43 -0.19 -10.23 7.56
CA ASP A 43 -0.57 -11.63 7.38
C ASP A 43 -2.04 -11.82 7.75
N ARG A 44 -2.81 -12.45 6.86
CA ARG A 44 -4.23 -12.76 7.02
C ARG A 44 -4.57 -14.24 6.88
N GLY A 45 -3.57 -15.12 6.88
CA GLY A 45 -3.77 -16.56 6.71
C GLY A 45 -2.58 -17.31 6.11
N LEU A 46 -1.40 -16.68 6.08
CA LEU A 46 -0.13 -17.24 5.64
C LEU A 46 0.43 -18.13 6.76
N GLY A 47 -0.24 -19.24 7.09
CA GLY A 47 0.16 -20.00 8.29
C GLY A 47 -0.69 -21.19 8.72
N GLY A 48 -1.12 -22.04 7.77
CA GLY A 48 -1.48 -23.42 8.11
C GLY A 48 -0.24 -24.28 8.40
N THR A 49 -0.39 -25.48 8.95
CA THR A 49 0.69 -26.45 9.24
C THR A 49 1.42 -27.01 8.01
N ALA A 50 1.24 -26.44 6.83
CA ALA A 50 1.60 -27.08 5.58
C ALA A 50 2.84 -26.43 4.96
N HIS A 51 3.90 -27.21 4.83
CA HIS A 51 4.73 -27.17 3.64
C HIS A 51 3.81 -27.41 2.43
N VAL A 52 3.15 -26.36 1.94
CA VAL A 52 2.38 -26.42 0.70
C VAL A 52 3.40 -26.50 -0.41
N SER A 53 3.34 -27.56 -1.23
CA SER A 53 4.12 -27.64 -2.46
C SER A 53 3.91 -26.36 -3.27
N ALA A 54 4.97 -25.83 -3.89
CA ALA A 54 4.87 -24.67 -4.77
C ALA A 54 3.76 -24.83 -5.83
N SER A 55 3.50 -26.06 -6.28
CA SER A 55 2.42 -26.39 -7.22
C SER A 55 0.99 -26.18 -6.70
N ASN A 56 0.80 -26.10 -5.39
CA ASN A 56 -0.51 -26.04 -4.73
C ASN A 56 -0.73 -24.71 -4.01
N VAL A 57 0.14 -23.73 -4.24
CA VAL A 57 -0.03 -22.38 -3.73
C VAL A 57 -1.15 -21.72 -4.51
N ASP A 58 -2.13 -21.19 -3.78
CA ASP A 58 -3.18 -20.32 -4.30
C ASP A 58 -3.34 -19.18 -3.30
N PHE A 59 -2.51 -18.15 -3.45
CA PHE A 59 -2.51 -16.98 -2.58
C PHE A 59 -2.93 -15.73 -3.34
N SER A 60 -3.66 -14.89 -2.63
CA SER A 60 -4.06 -13.58 -3.08
C SER A 60 -3.42 -12.53 -2.19
N ILE A 61 -2.75 -11.57 -2.81
CA ILE A 61 -2.04 -10.49 -2.14
C ILE A 61 -2.69 -9.17 -2.56
N THR A 62 -2.83 -8.24 -1.61
CA THR A 62 -3.24 -6.87 -1.89
C THR A 62 -2.11 -5.91 -1.55
N ALA A 63 -1.59 -5.19 -2.54
CA ALA A 63 -0.66 -4.09 -2.32
C ALA A 63 -1.44 -2.77 -2.33
N LEU A 64 -1.40 -2.02 -1.22
CA LEU A 64 -1.99 -0.69 -1.14
C LEU A 64 -0.93 0.34 -1.52
N PHE A 65 -1.30 1.28 -2.39
CA PHE A 65 -0.41 2.33 -2.89
C PHE A 65 -1.03 3.71 -2.66
N PHE A 66 -0.34 4.55 -1.91
CA PHE A 66 -0.73 5.90 -1.49
C PHE A 66 0.28 6.98 -1.92
N SER A 67 1.23 6.63 -2.82
CA SER A 67 2.40 7.41 -3.23
C SER A 67 3.58 7.42 -2.24
N GLY A 68 4.77 7.61 -2.79
CA GLY A 68 6.01 7.75 -2.01
C GLY A 68 6.97 6.57 -2.16
N HIS A 69 8.21 6.77 -1.73
CA HIS A 69 9.29 5.79 -1.94
C HIS A 69 9.03 4.45 -1.23
N ASP A 70 8.50 4.48 0.01
CA ASP A 70 8.17 3.26 0.76
C ASP A 70 7.10 2.41 0.05
N ASP A 71 6.11 3.06 -0.59
CA ASP A 71 5.04 2.39 -1.34
C ASP A 71 5.52 1.84 -2.68
N ARG A 72 6.42 2.53 -3.39
CA ARG A 72 7.07 2.02 -4.60
C ARG A 72 7.85 0.74 -4.30
N GLU A 73 8.66 0.75 -3.25
CA GLU A 73 9.45 -0.40 -2.81
C GLU A 73 8.55 -1.55 -2.31
N ALA A 74 7.50 -1.25 -1.56
CA ALA A 74 6.50 -2.23 -1.16
C ALA A 74 5.81 -2.86 -2.37
N LEU A 75 5.33 -2.07 -3.33
CA LEU A 75 4.69 -2.59 -4.54
C LEU A 75 5.67 -3.38 -5.41
N ALA A 76 6.92 -2.95 -5.55
CA ALA A 76 7.95 -3.70 -6.27
C ALA A 76 8.16 -5.09 -5.65
N TYR A 77 8.16 -5.19 -4.32
CA TYR A 77 8.20 -6.47 -3.61
C TYR A 77 6.95 -7.32 -3.88
N GLY A 78 5.75 -6.72 -3.88
CA GLY A 78 4.52 -7.41 -4.22
C GLY A 78 4.53 -8.00 -5.63
N VAL A 79 4.97 -7.21 -6.63
CA VAL A 79 5.13 -7.66 -8.02
C VAL A 79 6.12 -8.83 -8.09
N ARG A 80 7.21 -8.77 -7.33
CA ARG A 80 8.21 -9.85 -7.28
C ARG A 80 7.65 -11.14 -6.68
N ILE A 81 6.74 -11.05 -5.71
CA ILE A 81 6.05 -12.23 -5.15
C ILE A 81 5.06 -12.82 -6.17
N ALA A 82 4.39 -11.97 -6.95
CA ALA A 82 3.43 -12.39 -7.99
C ALA A 82 4.06 -13.15 -9.17
N GLU A 83 5.39 -13.13 -9.33
CA GLU A 83 6.08 -13.99 -10.31
C GLU A 83 5.88 -15.49 -10.04
N HIS A 84 5.45 -15.86 -8.82
CA HIS A 84 5.08 -17.23 -8.52
C HIS A 84 3.69 -17.56 -9.12
N PRO A 85 3.54 -18.63 -9.92
CA PRO A 85 2.31 -18.90 -10.68
C PRO A 85 1.07 -19.16 -9.81
N GLY A 86 1.27 -19.52 -8.55
CA GLY A 86 0.22 -19.69 -7.55
C GLY A 86 -0.18 -18.42 -6.79
N ILE A 87 0.31 -17.24 -7.18
CA ILE A 87 0.05 -16.00 -6.47
C ILE A 87 -0.60 -14.98 -7.40
N SER A 88 -1.74 -14.44 -6.97
CA SER A 88 -2.37 -13.28 -7.58
C SER A 88 -2.11 -12.02 -6.75
N LEU A 89 -1.88 -10.90 -7.43
CA LEU A 89 -1.66 -9.60 -6.83
C LEU A 89 -2.73 -8.62 -7.30
N VAL A 90 -3.38 -7.97 -6.33
CA VAL A 90 -4.23 -6.81 -6.57
C VAL A 90 -3.50 -5.56 -6.07
N VAL A 91 -3.20 -4.65 -6.98
CA VAL A 91 -2.64 -3.33 -6.70
C VAL A 91 -3.79 -2.34 -6.56
N VAL A 92 -3.90 -1.68 -5.42
CA VAL A 92 -4.95 -0.70 -5.13
C VAL A 92 -4.31 0.66 -4.87
N ARG A 93 -4.38 1.53 -5.88
CA ARG A 93 -3.93 2.92 -5.78
C ARG A 93 -5.03 3.78 -5.17
N CYS A 94 -4.81 4.29 -3.97
CA CYS A 94 -5.71 5.25 -3.33
C CYS A 94 -5.33 6.67 -3.73
N ILE A 95 -6.27 7.40 -4.32
CA ILE A 95 -6.10 8.77 -4.80
C ILE A 95 -7.02 9.67 -3.98
N VAL A 96 -6.51 10.76 -3.41
CA VAL A 96 -7.36 11.71 -2.68
C VAL A 96 -8.29 12.43 -3.65
N ASP A 97 -9.55 12.56 -3.27
CA ASP A 97 -10.53 13.36 -4.00
C ASP A 97 -10.02 14.81 -4.16
N PRO A 98 -9.87 15.32 -5.40
CA PRO A 98 -9.40 16.68 -5.65
C PRO A 98 -10.22 17.78 -4.97
N GLU A 99 -11.50 17.53 -4.66
CA GLU A 99 -12.34 18.48 -3.91
C GLU A 99 -11.87 18.66 -2.46
N VAL A 100 -11.29 17.61 -1.86
CA VAL A 100 -10.83 17.59 -0.45
C VAL A 100 -9.46 18.21 -0.28
N THR A 101 -8.58 18.06 -1.29
CA THR A 101 -7.29 18.74 -1.28
C THR A 101 -7.45 20.26 -1.38
N GLY A 102 -8.67 20.74 -1.66
CA GLY A 102 -8.93 22.04 -2.26
C GLY A 102 -8.37 22.02 -3.68
N LYS A 103 -8.74 22.98 -4.52
CA LYS A 103 -7.79 23.41 -5.54
C LYS A 103 -6.54 23.84 -4.78
N SER A 104 -5.60 22.92 -4.54
CA SER A 104 -4.24 23.28 -4.21
C SER A 104 -3.89 24.25 -5.31
N VAL A 105 -3.84 25.53 -4.94
CA VAL A 105 -3.16 26.54 -5.70
C VAL A 105 -1.85 25.85 -6.03
N LYS A 106 -1.71 25.42 -7.29
CA LYS A 106 -0.39 25.31 -7.88
C LYS A 106 0.20 26.65 -7.51
N VAL A 107 1.16 26.67 -6.60
CA VAL A 107 2.04 27.82 -6.50
C VAL A 107 2.63 27.87 -7.90
N GLU A 108 2.01 28.70 -8.74
CA GLU A 108 2.52 29.05 -10.05
C GLU A 108 3.77 29.87 -9.75
N MET A 109 4.84 29.16 -9.40
CA MET A 109 6.17 29.62 -9.73
C MET A 109 6.22 29.54 -11.25
N ASN A 110 5.81 30.65 -11.84
CA ASN A 110 5.84 31.00 -13.25
C ASN A 110 6.88 30.18 -14.03
N ASN A 111 6.41 29.19 -14.78
CA ASN A 111 7.07 28.79 -16.01
C ASN A 111 6.05 28.18 -16.95
N ASN A 112 5.81 28.96 -18.00
CA ASN A 112 5.01 28.65 -19.15
C ASN A 112 5.64 27.48 -19.95
N SER A 113 5.37 26.25 -19.55
CA SER A 113 5.67 25.05 -20.34
C SER A 113 4.59 23.99 -20.17
N THR A 114 3.62 24.02 -21.08
CA THR A 114 2.96 22.80 -21.55
C THR A 114 4.02 21.99 -22.29
N SER A 115 4.79 21.19 -21.56
CA SER A 115 5.69 20.17 -22.11
C SER A 115 5.40 18.83 -21.43
N PRO A 116 5.64 17.69 -22.09
CA PRO A 116 5.40 16.35 -21.52
C PRO A 116 6.40 15.94 -20.41
N GLU A 117 7.08 16.91 -19.78
CA GLU A 117 8.29 16.72 -18.97
C GLU A 117 8.03 17.03 -17.49
N ALA A 118 7.66 15.98 -16.75
CA ALA A 118 7.89 15.70 -15.32
C ALA A 118 6.75 14.80 -14.82
N ARG A 119 6.68 13.57 -15.35
CA ARG A 119 5.89 12.54 -14.66
C ARG A 119 6.48 12.40 -13.26
N SER A 120 5.64 12.40 -12.23
CA SER A 120 6.08 12.02 -10.89
C SER A 120 6.75 10.65 -10.99
N GLU A 121 7.80 10.40 -10.20
CA GLU A 121 8.44 9.08 -10.10
C GLU A 121 7.40 7.97 -9.85
N ASP A 122 6.30 8.30 -9.16
CA ASP A 122 5.16 7.40 -8.97
C ASP A 122 4.41 7.09 -10.27
N GLU A 123 4.19 8.06 -11.15
CA GLU A 123 3.49 7.83 -12.42
C GLU A 123 4.34 7.01 -13.39
N GLU A 124 5.66 7.25 -13.42
CA GLU A 124 6.59 6.42 -14.20
C GLU A 124 6.61 4.98 -13.67
N PHE A 125 6.78 4.81 -12.36
CA PHE A 125 6.78 3.49 -11.73
C PHE A 125 5.45 2.74 -11.93
N LEU A 126 4.30 3.41 -11.75
CA LEU A 126 3.00 2.80 -11.93
C LEU A 126 2.70 2.48 -13.40
N ALA A 127 3.25 3.24 -14.36
CA ALA A 127 3.13 2.91 -15.78
C ALA A 127 3.78 1.56 -16.09
N ASP A 128 4.95 1.28 -15.52
CA ASP A 128 5.62 -0.02 -15.67
C ASP A 128 4.81 -1.17 -15.03
N VAL A 129 4.22 -0.94 -13.86
CA VAL A 129 3.36 -1.93 -13.20
C VAL A 129 2.09 -2.19 -14.02
N LYS A 130 1.45 -1.15 -14.56
CA LYS A 130 0.29 -1.26 -15.44
C LYS A 130 0.63 -2.03 -16.72
N HIS A 131 1.80 -1.78 -17.30
CA HIS A 131 2.28 -2.55 -18.45
C HIS A 131 2.45 -4.04 -18.10
N LYS A 132 3.08 -4.37 -16.98
CA LYS A 132 3.19 -5.78 -16.51
C LYS A 132 1.83 -6.43 -16.28
N SER A 133 0.89 -5.71 -15.65
CA SER A 133 -0.49 -6.15 -15.45
C SER A 133 -1.24 -6.48 -16.75
N SER A 134 -0.92 -5.80 -17.86
CA SER A 134 -1.53 -6.10 -19.16
C SER A 134 -1.00 -7.39 -19.80
N MET A 135 0.21 -7.83 -19.42
CA MET A 135 0.86 -9.03 -19.94
C MET A 135 0.65 -10.25 -19.05
N ASP A 136 0.48 -10.02 -17.74
CA ASP A 136 0.37 -11.06 -16.72
C ASP A 136 -0.99 -10.97 -16.01
N GLY A 137 -1.83 -11.99 -16.24
CA GLY A 137 -3.14 -12.11 -15.61
C GLY A 137 -3.08 -12.30 -14.09
N SER A 138 -1.90 -12.55 -13.51
CA SER A 138 -1.71 -12.62 -12.06
C SER A 138 -1.80 -11.24 -11.38
N ILE A 139 -1.62 -10.13 -12.12
CA ILE A 139 -1.59 -8.78 -11.56
C ILE A 139 -2.80 -7.96 -12.03
N LYS A 140 -3.65 -7.56 -11.08
CA LYS A 140 -4.76 -6.64 -11.29
C LYS A 140 -4.43 -5.25 -10.74
N PHE A 141 -4.65 -4.21 -11.52
CA PHE A 141 -4.45 -2.82 -11.09
C PHE A 141 -5.79 -2.09 -10.95
N GLU A 142 -6.03 -1.46 -9.80
CA GLU A 142 -7.25 -0.70 -9.50
C GLU A 142 -6.92 0.67 -8.89
N GLU A 143 -7.63 1.71 -9.32
CA GLU A 143 -7.59 3.04 -8.70
C GLU A 143 -8.87 3.28 -7.89
N ARG A 144 -8.72 3.89 -6.71
CA ARG A 144 -9.81 4.17 -5.76
C ARG A 144 -9.69 5.61 -5.27
N ILE A 145 -10.76 6.39 -5.48
CA ILE A 145 -10.82 7.77 -5.00
C ILE A 145 -11.30 7.75 -3.55
N VAL A 146 -10.54 8.35 -2.64
CA VAL A 146 -10.84 8.43 -1.20
C VAL A 146 -10.97 9.88 -0.76
N LYS A 147 -12.02 10.17 0.02
CA LYS A 147 -12.28 11.54 0.51
C LYS A 147 -11.66 11.80 1.87
N ASP A 148 -11.56 10.78 2.71
CA ASP A 148 -11.00 10.91 4.05
C ASP A 148 -10.50 9.57 4.61
N VAL A 149 -10.10 9.58 5.89
CA VAL A 149 -9.67 8.40 6.63
C VAL A 149 -10.72 7.29 6.56
N GLN A 150 -12.00 7.64 6.70
CA GLN A 150 -13.09 6.67 6.75
C GLN A 150 -13.28 6.00 5.38
N GLY A 151 -13.36 6.79 4.31
CA GLY A 151 -13.42 6.27 2.95
C GLY A 151 -12.22 5.38 2.61
N THR A 152 -11.03 5.75 3.10
CA THR A 152 -9.83 4.92 2.95
C THR A 152 -9.95 3.58 3.67
N ILE A 153 -10.45 3.57 4.92
CA ILE A 153 -10.69 2.34 5.68
C ILE A 153 -11.74 1.46 4.99
N GLU A 154 -12.80 2.07 4.45
CA GLU A 154 -13.85 1.36 3.71
C GLU A 154 -13.29 0.71 2.45
N THR A 155 -12.49 1.44 1.66
CA THR A 155 -11.76 0.88 0.51
C THR A 155 -10.87 -0.30 0.94
N ILE A 156 -10.06 -0.17 1.98
CA ILE A 156 -9.19 -1.27 2.45
C ILE A 156 -10.04 -2.51 2.84
N ARG A 157 -11.22 -2.30 3.43
CA ARG A 157 -12.11 -3.40 3.82
C ARG A 157 -12.67 -4.19 2.64
N GLU A 158 -12.82 -3.58 1.47
CA GLU A 158 -13.27 -4.27 0.25
C GLU A 158 -12.29 -5.39 -0.15
N TYR A 159 -11.00 -5.19 0.09
CA TYR A 159 -9.93 -6.13 -0.25
C TYR A 159 -9.55 -7.08 0.90
N ASN A 160 -10.37 -7.14 1.96
CA ASN A 160 -10.09 -7.99 3.13
C ASN A 160 -10.01 -9.50 2.81
N ARG A 161 -10.51 -9.94 1.66
CA ARG A 161 -10.45 -11.34 1.22
C ARG A 161 -9.13 -11.62 0.49
N CYS A 162 -8.02 -11.40 1.20
CA CYS A 162 -6.69 -11.74 0.73
C CYS A 162 -5.89 -12.45 1.84
N ASN A 163 -4.83 -13.14 1.45
CA ASN A 163 -3.91 -13.80 2.37
C ASN A 163 -2.89 -12.82 2.98
N LEU A 164 -2.63 -11.71 2.27
CA LEU A 164 -1.59 -10.76 2.63
C LEU A 164 -1.93 -9.34 2.19
N PHE A 165 -1.76 -8.36 3.08
CA PHE A 165 -1.59 -6.96 2.65
C PHE A 165 -0.12 -6.57 2.68
N LEU A 166 0.26 -5.72 1.72
CA LEU A 166 1.56 -5.08 1.63
C LEU A 166 1.39 -3.57 1.50
N VAL A 167 2.07 -2.82 2.36
CA VAL A 167 1.95 -1.35 2.45
C VAL A 167 3.31 -0.76 2.81
N GLY A 168 3.68 0.41 2.27
CA GLY A 168 4.83 1.17 2.76
C GLY A 168 4.58 1.78 4.13
N ARG A 169 5.65 2.12 4.85
CA ARG A 169 5.60 2.78 6.16
C ARG A 169 5.21 4.25 6.03
N MET A 170 5.81 4.96 5.10
CA MET A 170 5.61 6.39 4.91
C MET A 170 4.54 6.64 3.87
N LEU A 171 3.46 7.27 4.31
CA LEU A 171 2.58 7.98 3.39
C LEU A 171 3.29 9.30 3.06
N GLU A 172 3.76 9.47 1.84
CA GLU A 172 4.23 10.78 1.36
C GLU A 172 3.24 11.22 0.29
N GLY A 173 2.42 12.23 0.58
CA GLY A 173 1.46 12.73 -0.40
C GLY A 173 0.21 13.36 0.19
N GLN A 174 -0.72 13.70 -0.71
CA GLN A 174 -1.97 14.40 -0.39
C GLN A 174 -2.85 13.64 0.60
N VAL A 175 -2.72 12.31 0.68
CA VAL A 175 -3.44 11.46 1.64
C VAL A 175 -3.07 11.87 3.06
N VAL A 176 -1.78 12.05 3.39
CA VAL A 176 -1.38 12.52 4.73
C VAL A 176 -1.95 13.89 5.04
N VAL A 177 -1.89 14.82 4.10
CA VAL A 177 -2.43 16.18 4.28
C VAL A 177 -3.94 16.14 4.52
N ALA A 178 -4.68 15.25 3.86
CA ALA A 178 -6.11 15.04 4.10
C ALA A 178 -6.39 14.34 5.45
N LEU A 179 -5.51 13.43 5.89
CA LEU A 179 -5.59 12.77 7.21
C LEU A 179 -5.27 13.76 8.35
N ASP A 180 -4.34 14.70 8.15
CA ASP A 180 -3.88 15.66 9.17
C ASP A 180 -4.85 16.83 9.38
N LYS A 181 -5.54 17.29 8.32
CA LYS A 181 -6.56 18.37 8.43
C LYS A 181 -7.67 18.07 9.45
N LYS A 182 -7.93 16.79 9.77
CA LYS A 182 -8.89 16.40 10.82
C LYS A 182 -8.30 16.37 12.24
N VAL A 183 -6.99 16.20 12.40
CA VAL A 183 -6.35 16.19 13.73
C VAL A 183 -6.30 17.60 14.32
N THR A 184 -6.08 18.62 13.49
CA THR A 184 -6.03 20.02 13.94
C THR A 184 -7.42 20.64 14.15
N ALA A 185 -8.49 20.06 13.59
CA ALA A 185 -9.87 20.54 13.76
C ALA A 185 -10.55 20.05 15.05
N LEU A 186 -9.82 19.29 15.89
CA LEU A 186 -10.31 18.70 17.15
C LEU A 186 -9.59 19.24 18.40
N ASN A 187 -8.79 20.30 18.27
CA ASN A 187 -8.18 21.03 19.39
C ASN A 187 -8.70 22.48 19.43
#